data_AF-A0A829QI64-F1
#
_entry.id   AF-A0A829QI64-F1
#
_cell.length_a   1.000
_cell.length_b   1.000
_cell.length_c   1.000
_cell.angle_alpha   90.00
_cell.angle_beta   90.00
_cell.angle_gamma   90.00
#
_symmetry.space_group_name_H-M   'P 1'
#
loop_
_entity.id
_entity.type
_entity.pdbx_description
1 polymer ?
#
loop_
_entity_poly.entity_id
_entity_poly.type
_entity_poly.pdbx_seq_one_letter_code
_entity_poly.pdbx_strand_id
1 'polypeptide(L)'
;MDSAAELPGLVHVETEAERVARFERDALPLLDQLYGAALRMTRNPADAEDLVQETMVKAYAGFGTFKEGTNLKAWLYRILTNTYINIYRKKQRQPAEYPTEEITDWQLAANAEHTSTGLRSAEIEALDGLPDDEIKEALNKLPEEFRMAVYYADVEGFPYKEIAEIMDTPIGTVMSRLHRGRRQLRDLLSEVAKDRGFLRNNELAEGRA
;
A
#
# COMPACT_ATOMS: atom_id res chain seq x y z
N MET A 1 9.80 -52.48 -61.75
CA MET A 1 10.80 -52.57 -60.68
C MET A 1 11.85 -51.52 -61.01
N ASP A 2 11.91 -50.34 -60.41
CA ASP A 2 11.35 -49.95 -59.13
C ASP A 2 10.88 -48.48 -59.15
N SER A 3 9.88 -48.21 -58.33
CA SER A 3 9.00 -47.06 -58.31
C SER A 3 9.71 -45.78 -57.84
N ALA A 4 9.50 -44.68 -58.58
CA ALA A 4 9.75 -43.34 -58.07
C ALA A 4 8.81 -43.07 -56.88
N ALA A 5 9.34 -43.16 -55.67
CA ALA A 5 8.66 -42.74 -54.47
C ALA A 5 8.75 -41.21 -54.34
N GLU A 6 7.69 -40.52 -54.77
CA GLU A 6 7.40 -39.16 -54.33
C GLU A 6 7.23 -39.17 -52.79
N LEU A 7 8.19 -38.58 -52.09
CA LEU A 7 8.11 -38.38 -50.64
C LEU A 7 7.12 -37.24 -50.35
N PRO A 8 6.09 -37.47 -49.51
CA PRO A 8 5.04 -36.48 -49.23
C PRO A 8 5.60 -35.31 -48.40
N GLY A 9 5.04 -34.13 -48.67
CA GLY A 9 5.53 -32.81 -48.25
C GLY A 9 6.09 -32.72 -46.83
N LEU A 10 7.36 -32.36 -46.76
CA LEU A 10 7.97 -31.73 -45.59
C LEU A 10 7.17 -30.46 -45.27
N VAL A 11 6.29 -30.55 -44.27
CA VAL A 11 5.70 -29.36 -43.65
C VAL A 11 6.87 -28.59 -43.06
N HIS A 12 7.31 -27.53 -43.74
CA HIS A 12 8.40 -26.69 -43.27
C HIS A 12 7.94 -26.04 -41.96
N VAL A 13 8.43 -26.55 -40.84
CA VAL A 13 8.17 -25.95 -39.53
C VAL A 13 9.03 -24.70 -39.46
N GLU A 14 8.37 -23.54 -39.49
CA GLU A 14 9.02 -22.23 -39.41
C GLU A 14 9.91 -22.15 -38.16
N THR A 15 11.21 -21.88 -38.38
CA THR A 15 12.17 -21.66 -37.31
C THR A 15 11.89 -20.34 -36.59
N GLU A 16 12.44 -20.17 -35.39
CA GLU A 16 12.27 -18.93 -34.64
C GLU A 16 12.82 -17.72 -35.42
N ALA A 17 14.02 -17.85 -36.01
CA ALA A 17 14.64 -16.79 -36.80
C ALA A 17 13.81 -16.40 -38.04
N GLU A 18 13.25 -17.38 -38.76
CA GLU A 18 12.35 -17.13 -39.89
C GLU A 18 11.08 -16.39 -39.46
N ARG A 19 10.53 -16.76 -38.30
CA ARG A 19 9.36 -16.12 -37.71
C ARG A 19 9.61 -14.67 -37.32
N VAL A 20 10.78 -14.39 -36.73
CA VAL A 20 11.22 -13.02 -36.40
C VAL A 20 11.33 -12.19 -37.66
N ALA A 21 12.03 -12.70 -38.68
CA ALA A 21 12.19 -12.00 -39.96
C ALA A 21 10.84 -11.73 -40.63
N ARG A 22 9.90 -12.69 -40.59
CA ARG A 22 8.53 -12.52 -41.08
C ARG A 22 7.78 -11.44 -40.31
N PHE A 23 7.86 -11.45 -38.98
CA PHE A 23 7.24 -10.43 -38.13
C PHE A 23 7.76 -9.04 -38.46
N GLU A 24 9.08 -8.88 -38.53
CA GLU A 24 9.71 -7.60 -38.85
C GLU A 24 9.26 -7.07 -40.21
N ARG A 25 9.32 -7.92 -41.24
CA ARG A 25 8.92 -7.57 -42.61
C ARG A 25 7.46 -7.12 -42.70
N ASP A 26 6.55 -7.84 -42.03
CA ASP A 26 5.11 -7.63 -42.22
C ASP A 26 4.50 -6.65 -41.20
N ALA A 27 4.99 -6.63 -39.96
CA ALA A 27 4.43 -5.83 -38.87
C ALA A 27 5.08 -4.44 -38.72
N LEU A 28 6.40 -4.29 -38.91
CA LEU A 28 7.06 -2.98 -38.75
C LEU A 28 6.51 -1.89 -39.69
N PRO A 29 6.16 -2.17 -40.97
CA PRO A 29 5.55 -1.16 -41.84
C PRO A 29 4.19 -0.65 -41.35
N LEU A 30 3.52 -1.39 -40.44
CA LEU A 30 2.24 -1.02 -39.88
C LEU A 30 2.37 -0.18 -38.60
N LEU A 31 3.59 0.01 -38.08
CA LEU A 31 3.86 0.69 -36.81
C LEU A 31 3.34 2.14 -36.83
N ASP A 32 3.62 2.91 -37.88
CA ASP A 32 3.14 4.30 -38.02
C ASP A 32 1.61 4.39 -38.01
N GLN A 33 0.93 3.41 -38.61
CA GLN A 33 -0.54 3.36 -38.63
C GLN A 33 -1.11 3.00 -37.27
N LEU A 34 -0.47 2.08 -36.55
CA LEU A 34 -0.83 1.73 -35.18
C LEU A 34 -0.59 2.91 -34.24
N TYR A 35 0.50 3.65 -34.42
CA TYR A 35 0.78 4.87 -33.67
C TYR A 35 -0.27 5.95 -33.92
N GLY A 36 -0.64 6.21 -35.18
CA GLY A 36 -1.72 7.14 -35.49
C GLY A 36 -3.07 6.75 -34.87
N ALA A 37 -3.35 5.44 -34.77
CA ALA A 37 -4.54 4.95 -34.08
C ALA A 37 -4.44 5.10 -32.55
N ALA A 38 -3.30 4.72 -31.96
CA ALA A 38 -3.02 4.86 -30.54
C ALA A 38 -3.15 6.31 -30.09
N LEU A 39 -2.59 7.25 -30.85
CA LEU A 39 -2.65 8.68 -30.56
C LEU A 39 -4.09 9.22 -30.55
N ARG A 40 -4.97 8.72 -31.44
CA ARG A 40 -6.40 9.07 -31.43
C ARG A 40 -7.13 8.50 -30.23
N MET A 41 -6.67 7.38 -29.68
CA MET A 41 -7.25 6.72 -28.50
C MET A 41 -6.78 7.36 -27.19
N THR A 42 -5.48 7.60 -27.03
CA THR A 42 -4.87 8.10 -25.78
C THR A 42 -4.87 9.62 -25.70
N ARG A 43 -4.82 10.33 -26.83
CA ARG A 43 -4.68 11.80 -26.92
C ARG A 43 -3.42 12.35 -26.25
N ASN A 44 -2.45 11.48 -25.97
CA ASN A 44 -1.16 11.82 -25.38
C ASN A 44 -0.07 11.04 -26.16
N PRO A 45 0.95 11.73 -26.70
CA PRO A 45 2.04 11.07 -27.44
C PRO A 45 2.77 10.00 -26.64
N ALA A 46 3.13 10.26 -25.38
CA ALA A 46 3.84 9.31 -24.54
C ALA A 46 3.01 8.05 -24.27
N ASP A 47 1.74 8.23 -23.89
CA ASP A 47 0.82 7.11 -23.69
C ASP A 47 0.57 6.32 -25.00
N ALA A 48 0.63 7.00 -26.15
CA ALA A 48 0.48 6.35 -27.46
C ALA A 48 1.70 5.49 -27.80
N GLU A 49 2.91 6.01 -27.56
CA GLU A 49 4.17 5.25 -27.72
C GLU A 49 4.15 4.00 -26.84
N ASP A 50 3.82 4.14 -25.55
CA ASP A 50 3.72 3.02 -24.61
C ASP A 50 2.68 1.99 -25.05
N LEU A 51 1.51 2.44 -25.50
CA LEU A 51 0.46 1.57 -26.00
C LEU A 51 0.90 0.78 -27.24
N VAL A 52 1.61 1.41 -28.17
CA VAL A 52 2.16 0.75 -29.36
C VAL A 52 3.24 -0.26 -28.96
N GLN A 53 4.16 0.11 -28.08
CA GLN A 53 5.22 -0.78 -27.58
C GLN A 53 4.63 -2.04 -26.96
N GLU A 54 3.71 -1.88 -26.01
CA GLU A 54 3.02 -2.99 -25.35
C GLU A 54 2.24 -3.86 -26.36
N THR A 55 1.66 -3.24 -27.39
CA THR A 55 0.98 -3.96 -28.48
C THR A 55 1.96 -4.79 -29.29
N MET A 56 3.12 -4.25 -29.63
CA MET A 56 4.15 -4.95 -30.39
C MET A 56 4.76 -6.10 -29.59
N VAL A 57 4.98 -5.94 -28.29
CA VAL A 57 5.43 -7.01 -27.39
C VAL A 57 4.42 -8.17 -27.38
N LYS A 58 3.13 -7.87 -27.22
CA LYS A 58 2.05 -8.88 -27.24
C LYS A 58 1.89 -9.52 -28.61
N ALA A 59 2.01 -8.73 -29.67
CA ALA A 59 1.94 -9.22 -31.04
C ALA A 59 3.09 -10.19 -31.33
N TYR A 60 4.32 -9.82 -30.98
CA TYR A 60 5.50 -10.67 -31.14
C TYR A 60 5.35 -11.99 -30.38
N ALA A 61 4.98 -11.93 -29.10
CA ALA A 61 4.75 -13.13 -28.28
C ALA A 61 3.66 -14.05 -28.84
N GLY A 62 2.61 -13.47 -29.45
CA GLY A 62 1.49 -14.20 -30.04
C GLY A 62 1.64 -14.55 -31.52
N PHE A 63 2.71 -14.12 -32.19
CA PHE A 63 2.79 -14.13 -33.65
C PHE A 63 2.79 -15.54 -34.26
N GLY A 64 3.27 -16.54 -33.51
CA GLY A 64 3.18 -17.94 -33.94
C GLY A 64 1.75 -18.48 -34.10
N THR A 65 0.75 -17.80 -33.52
CA THR A 65 -0.67 -18.16 -33.66
C THR A 65 -1.38 -17.46 -34.81
N PHE A 66 -0.72 -16.47 -35.43
CA PHE A 66 -1.25 -15.73 -36.56
C PHE A 66 -1.24 -16.61 -37.81
N LYS A 67 -2.37 -16.66 -38.53
CA LYS A 67 -2.48 -17.41 -39.79
C LYS A 67 -2.06 -16.52 -40.95
N GLU A 68 -1.02 -16.93 -41.66
CA GLU A 68 -0.55 -16.25 -42.86
C GLU A 68 -1.66 -16.16 -43.92
N GLY A 69 -1.66 -15.07 -44.70
CA GLY A 69 -2.71 -14.77 -45.68
C GLY A 69 -3.99 -14.14 -45.10
N THR A 70 -4.13 -14.07 -43.78
CA THR A 70 -5.20 -13.29 -43.14
C THR A 70 -4.79 -11.82 -42.93
N ASN A 71 -5.75 -10.97 -42.55
CA ASN A 71 -5.50 -9.54 -42.40
C ASN A 71 -4.68 -9.22 -41.13
N LEU A 72 -3.36 -9.15 -41.28
CA LEU A 72 -2.43 -8.81 -40.19
C LEU A 72 -2.77 -7.46 -39.54
N LYS A 73 -3.12 -6.46 -40.35
CA LYS A 73 -3.51 -5.14 -39.85
C LYS A 73 -4.70 -5.25 -38.90
N ALA A 74 -5.78 -5.93 -39.29
CA ALA A 74 -6.94 -6.13 -38.41
C ALA A 74 -6.58 -6.88 -37.12
N TRP A 75 -5.67 -7.86 -37.20
CA TRP A 75 -5.19 -8.60 -36.04
C TRP A 75 -4.41 -7.70 -35.06
N LEU A 76 -3.47 -6.88 -35.56
CA LEU A 76 -2.72 -5.92 -34.75
C LEU A 76 -3.63 -4.85 -34.12
N TYR A 77 -4.60 -4.31 -34.88
CA TYR A 77 -5.58 -3.35 -34.34
C TYR A 77 -6.44 -3.97 -33.22
N ARG A 78 -6.73 -5.27 -33.29
CA ARG A 78 -7.43 -5.98 -32.22
C ARG A 78 -6.58 -6.08 -30.94
N ILE A 79 -5.29 -6.38 -31.07
CA ILE A 79 -4.35 -6.41 -29.94
C ILE A 79 -4.21 -5.01 -29.33
N LEU A 80 -4.06 -3.98 -30.16
CA LEU A 80 -3.99 -2.57 -29.76
C LEU A 80 -5.22 -2.18 -28.94
N THR A 81 -6.41 -2.44 -29.48
CA THR A 81 -7.68 -2.08 -28.83
C THR A 81 -7.87 -2.81 -27.50
N ASN A 82 -7.57 -4.11 -27.45
CA ASN A 82 -7.65 -4.89 -26.22
C ASN A 82 -6.65 -4.42 -25.17
N THR A 83 -5.43 -4.06 -25.58
CA THR A 83 -4.40 -3.53 -24.69
C THR A 83 -4.84 -2.20 -24.10
N TYR A 84 -5.36 -1.28 -24.91
CA TYR A 84 -5.92 -0.02 -24.44
C TYR A 84 -7.06 -0.22 -23.44
N ILE A 85 -8.02 -1.11 -23.73
CA ILE A 85 -9.14 -1.41 -22.81
C ILE A 85 -8.63 -1.95 -21.48
N ASN A 86 -7.60 -2.80 -21.49
CA ASN A 86 -7.02 -3.35 -20.27
C ASN A 86 -6.30 -2.27 -19.45
N ILE A 87 -5.53 -1.39 -20.08
CA ILE A 87 -4.89 -0.24 -19.41
C ILE A 87 -5.96 0.66 -18.79
N TYR A 88 -7.02 0.98 -19.53
CA TYR A 88 -8.13 1.80 -19.06
C TYR A 88 -8.82 1.18 -17.83
N ARG A 89 -9.11 -0.13 -17.87
CA ARG A 89 -9.69 -0.86 -16.72
C ARG A 89 -8.76 -0.92 -15.52
N LYS A 90 -7.44 -1.03 -15.74
CA LYS A 90 -6.44 -1.00 -14.67
C LYS A 90 -6.43 0.38 -14.00
N LYS A 91 -6.45 1.45 -14.79
CA LYS A 91 -6.49 2.84 -14.29
C LYS A 91 -7.74 3.13 -13.46
N GLN A 92 -8.90 2.58 -13.84
CA GLN A 92 -10.13 2.70 -13.04
C GLN A 92 -10.07 2.00 -11.66
N ARG A 93 -9.15 1.06 -11.46
CA ARG A 93 -8.98 0.33 -10.19
C ARG A 93 -7.84 0.90 -9.33
N GLN A 94 -7.15 1.91 -9.83
CA GLN A 94 -6.09 2.62 -9.10
C GLN A 94 -6.65 3.92 -8.52
N PRO A 95 -6.04 4.45 -7.44
CA PRO A 95 -6.32 5.80 -6.99
C PRO A 95 -6.20 6.79 -8.16
N ALA A 96 -7.14 7.72 -8.24
CA ALA A 96 -7.10 8.76 -9.26
C ALA A 96 -6.00 9.77 -8.89
N GLU A 97 -4.91 9.74 -9.64
CA GLU A 97 -3.76 10.63 -9.44
C GLU A 97 -3.80 11.78 -10.47
N TYR A 98 -3.64 13.00 -9.98
CA TYR A 98 -3.56 14.21 -10.78
C TYR A 98 -2.23 14.90 -10.50
N PRO A 99 -1.27 14.85 -11.44
CA PRO A 99 0.00 15.55 -11.28
C PRO A 99 -0.24 17.06 -11.14
N THR A 100 0.41 17.64 -10.14
CA THR A 100 0.50 19.08 -9.91
C THR A 100 1.98 19.45 -9.78
N GLU A 101 2.36 20.67 -10.16
CA GLU A 101 3.75 21.14 -10.00
C GLU A 101 4.16 21.18 -8.52
N GLU A 102 3.21 21.60 -7.67
CA GLU A 102 3.38 21.68 -6.23
C GLU A 102 2.07 21.32 -5.52
N ILE A 103 2.19 20.73 -4.33
CA ILE A 103 1.05 20.52 -3.42
C ILE A 103 0.90 21.80 -2.60
N THR A 104 -0.26 22.44 -2.70
CA THR A 104 -0.53 23.69 -1.98
C THR A 104 -0.70 23.46 -0.48
N ASP A 105 -0.41 24.49 0.32
CA ASP A 105 -0.65 24.47 1.78
C ASP A 105 -2.09 24.11 2.14
N TRP A 106 -3.06 24.56 1.33
CA TRP A 106 -4.47 24.23 1.53
C TRP A 106 -4.74 22.73 1.33
N GLN A 107 -4.13 22.10 0.31
CA GLN A 107 -4.24 20.65 0.10
C GLN A 107 -3.59 19.86 1.24
N LEU A 108 -2.46 20.35 1.77
CA LEU A 108 -1.80 19.73 2.92
C LEU A 108 -2.69 19.81 4.17
N ALA A 109 -3.27 21.00 4.45
CA ALA A 109 -4.18 21.20 5.57
C ALA A 109 -5.43 20.31 5.46
N ALA A 110 -6.07 20.27 4.29
CA ALA A 110 -7.25 19.44 4.06
C ALA A 110 -6.97 17.94 4.25
N ASN A 111 -5.79 17.45 3.81
CA ASN A 111 -5.40 16.05 4.02
C ASN A 111 -5.06 15.76 5.49
N ALA A 112 -4.50 16.75 6.20
CA ALA A 112 -4.13 16.60 7.61
C ALA A 112 -5.34 16.39 8.52
N GLU A 113 -6.50 16.97 8.20
CA GLU A 113 -7.77 16.74 8.93
C GLU A 113 -8.20 15.27 8.95
N HIS A 114 -7.73 14.48 7.98
CA HIS A 114 -8.06 13.05 7.86
C HIS A 114 -6.89 12.13 8.24
N THR A 115 -5.79 12.68 8.73
CA THR A 115 -4.60 11.93 9.14
C THR A 115 -4.57 11.78 10.67
N SER A 116 -4.11 10.63 11.17
CA SER A 116 -4.09 10.32 12.61
C SER A 116 -3.26 11.29 13.46
N THR A 117 -2.24 11.91 12.88
CA THR A 117 -1.34 12.85 13.55
C THR A 117 -1.61 14.31 13.19
N GLY A 118 -2.32 14.58 12.09
CA GLY A 118 -2.52 15.91 11.54
C GLY A 118 -1.22 16.69 11.24
N LEU A 119 -1.35 18.00 11.08
CA LEU A 119 -0.23 18.94 11.04
C LEU A 119 0.01 19.45 12.45
N ARG A 120 1.19 19.15 13.00
CA ARG A 120 1.56 19.55 14.35
C ARG A 120 2.35 20.84 14.31
N SER A 121 2.06 21.75 15.24
CA SER A 121 2.86 22.97 15.42
C SER A 121 4.09 22.68 16.28
N ALA A 122 5.13 23.49 16.12
CA ALA A 122 6.31 23.43 16.98
C ALA A 122 5.97 23.64 18.46
N GLU A 123 4.90 24.39 18.76
CA GLU A 123 4.40 24.55 20.13
C GLU A 123 3.86 23.23 20.70
N ILE A 124 3.02 22.51 19.94
CA ILE A 124 2.48 21.21 20.38
C ILE A 124 3.61 20.20 20.56
N GLU A 125 4.61 20.20 19.68
CA GLU A 125 5.79 19.33 19.84
C GLU A 125 6.62 19.71 21.08
N ALA A 126 6.78 21.00 21.36
CA ALA A 126 7.47 21.46 22.56
C ALA A 126 6.72 21.08 23.84
N LEU A 127 5.38 21.21 23.85
CA LEU A 127 4.53 20.83 24.98
C LEU A 127 4.58 19.32 25.24
N ASP A 128 4.53 18.48 24.20
CA ASP A 128 4.68 17.02 24.36
C ASP A 128 6.05 16.61 24.90
N GLY A 129 7.08 17.44 24.69
CA GLY A 129 8.42 17.24 25.23
C GLY A 129 8.57 17.65 26.70
N LEU A 130 7.60 18.40 27.26
CA LEU A 130 7.62 18.78 28.66
C LEU A 130 7.06 17.64 29.54
N PRO A 131 7.62 17.43 30.75
CA PRO A 131 7.05 16.49 31.69
C PRO A 131 5.61 16.88 32.05
N ASP A 132 4.72 15.90 32.04
CA ASP A 132 3.38 16.06 32.59
C ASP A 132 3.45 16.03 34.12
N ASP A 133 3.47 17.22 34.74
CA ASP A 133 3.71 17.38 36.17
C ASP A 133 2.68 16.62 37.02
N GLU A 134 1.41 16.58 36.61
CA GLU A 134 0.34 15.86 37.32
C GLU A 134 0.56 14.34 37.30
N ILE A 135 0.93 13.79 36.14
CA ILE A 135 1.24 12.36 35.99
C ILE A 135 2.52 12.00 36.77
N LYS A 136 3.54 12.85 36.67
CA LYS A 136 4.82 12.67 37.36
C LYS A 136 4.65 12.68 38.88
N GLU A 137 3.87 13.61 39.41
CA GLU A 137 3.56 13.67 40.85
C GLU A 137 2.78 12.43 41.31
N ALA A 138 1.78 11.98 40.55
CA ALA A 138 1.02 10.79 40.88
C ALA A 138 1.89 9.52 40.89
N LEU A 139 2.76 9.35 39.88
CA LEU A 139 3.73 8.26 39.86
C LEU A 139 4.68 8.34 41.06
N ASN A 140 5.17 9.53 41.43
CA ASN A 140 6.06 9.71 42.57
C ASN A 140 5.42 9.42 43.94
N LYS A 141 4.08 9.51 44.05
CA LYS A 141 3.35 9.12 45.26
C LYS A 141 3.24 7.61 45.45
N LEU A 142 3.47 6.80 44.41
CA LEU A 142 3.52 5.34 44.54
C LEU A 142 4.83 4.90 45.19
N PRO A 143 4.81 3.83 46.02
CA PRO A 143 6.03 3.11 46.39
C PRO A 143 6.81 2.70 45.14
N GLU A 144 8.14 2.77 45.21
CA GLU A 144 9.04 2.52 44.07
C GLU A 144 8.75 1.19 43.38
N GLU A 145 8.53 0.12 44.15
CA GLU A 145 8.23 -1.20 43.60
C GLU A 145 6.93 -1.25 42.78
N PHE A 146 5.93 -0.45 43.13
CA PHE A 146 4.67 -0.38 42.38
C PHE A 146 4.82 0.52 41.16
N ARG A 147 5.53 1.64 41.31
CA ARG A 147 5.83 2.58 40.24
C ARG A 147 6.61 1.91 39.12
N MET A 148 7.69 1.21 39.44
CA MET A 148 8.55 0.54 38.46
C MET A 148 7.80 -0.59 37.74
N ALA A 149 7.00 -1.39 38.46
CA ALA A 149 6.18 -2.41 37.84
C ALA A 149 5.19 -1.80 36.83
N VAL A 150 4.47 -0.74 37.22
CA VAL A 150 3.53 -0.05 36.33
C VAL A 150 4.25 0.60 35.15
N TYR A 151 5.39 1.25 35.35
CA TYR A 151 6.17 1.87 34.29
C TYR A 151 6.55 0.84 33.22
N TYR A 152 7.15 -0.29 33.62
CA TYR A 152 7.56 -1.30 32.65
C TYR A 152 6.39 -1.96 31.91
N ALA A 153 5.23 -2.10 32.54
CA ALA A 153 4.07 -2.73 31.92
C ALA A 153 3.25 -1.77 31.05
N ASP A 154 2.93 -0.58 31.57
CA ASP A 154 1.93 0.32 30.99
C ASP A 154 2.57 1.43 30.14
N VAL A 155 3.85 1.74 30.33
CA VAL A 155 4.59 2.73 29.53
C VAL A 155 5.51 2.06 28.52
N GLU A 156 6.39 1.17 28.99
CA GLU A 156 7.35 0.45 28.12
C GLU A 156 6.74 -0.76 27.40
N GLY A 157 5.63 -1.31 27.92
CA GLY A 157 4.90 -2.41 27.27
C GLY A 157 5.56 -3.79 27.39
N PHE A 158 6.46 -4.00 28.35
CA PHE A 158 7.12 -5.29 28.55
C PHE A 158 6.14 -6.39 28.99
N PRO A 159 6.32 -7.65 28.54
CA PRO A 159 5.55 -8.78 29.05
C PRO A 159 5.93 -9.08 30.51
N TYR A 160 4.97 -9.57 31.31
CA TYR A 160 5.17 -9.75 32.76
C TYR A 160 6.34 -10.67 33.15
N LYS A 161 6.72 -11.59 32.26
CA LYS A 161 7.89 -12.45 32.47
C LYS A 161 9.20 -11.65 32.39
N GLU A 162 9.33 -10.73 31.43
CA GLU A 162 10.51 -9.88 31.30
C GLU A 162 10.58 -8.86 32.44
N ILE A 163 9.43 -8.33 32.89
CA ILE A 163 9.38 -7.47 34.09
C ILE A 163 9.87 -8.22 35.34
N ALA A 164 9.47 -9.49 35.49
CA ALA A 164 9.91 -10.34 36.59
C ALA A 164 11.44 -10.55 36.57
N GLU A 165 12.03 -10.72 35.38
CA GLU A 165 13.48 -10.81 35.19
C GLU A 165 14.19 -9.48 35.47
N ILE A 166 13.66 -8.34 34.98
CA ILE A 166 14.23 -6.99 35.20
C ILE A 166 14.22 -6.63 36.69
N MET A 167 13.11 -6.91 37.38
CA MET A 167 12.92 -6.54 38.78
C MET A 167 13.45 -7.59 39.77
N ASP A 168 14.04 -8.68 39.28
CA ASP A 168 14.47 -9.85 40.07
C ASP A 168 13.41 -10.32 41.07
N THR A 169 12.16 -10.48 40.61
CA THR A 169 11.04 -10.93 41.45
C THR A 169 10.15 -11.94 40.76
N PRO A 170 9.44 -12.81 41.51
CA PRO A 170 8.50 -13.76 40.90
C PRO A 170 7.38 -13.08 40.12
N ILE A 171 6.92 -13.71 39.05
CA ILE A 171 5.84 -13.20 38.19
C ILE A 171 4.54 -12.88 38.98
N GLY A 172 4.23 -13.68 40.01
CA GLY A 172 3.08 -13.42 40.88
C GLY A 172 3.20 -12.12 41.68
N THR A 173 4.44 -11.77 42.08
CA THR A 173 4.74 -10.50 42.76
C THR A 173 4.55 -9.33 41.81
N VAL A 174 5.03 -9.46 40.56
CA VAL A 174 4.81 -8.44 39.51
C VAL A 174 3.31 -8.20 39.30
N MET A 175 2.51 -9.26 39.14
CA MET A 175 1.05 -9.14 38.99
C MET A 175 0.39 -8.43 40.18
N SER A 176 0.79 -8.80 41.41
CA SER A 176 0.26 -8.17 42.63
C SER A 176 0.65 -6.69 42.76
N ARG A 177 1.90 -6.34 42.42
CA ARG A 177 2.41 -4.96 42.42
C ARG A 177 1.71 -4.12 41.34
N LEU A 178 1.53 -4.66 40.13
CA LEU A 178 0.78 -4.02 39.05
C LEU A 178 -0.65 -3.72 39.44
N HIS A 179 -1.37 -4.71 39.97
CA HIS A 179 -2.77 -4.53 40.36
C HIS A 179 -2.92 -3.44 41.43
N ARG A 180 -2.06 -3.45 42.46
CA ARG A 180 -2.09 -2.44 43.53
C ARG A 180 -1.66 -1.06 43.03
N GLY A 181 -0.60 -0.99 42.22
CA GLY A 181 -0.11 0.24 41.60
C GLY A 181 -1.16 0.91 40.71
N ARG A 182 -1.79 0.14 39.82
CA ARG A 182 -2.88 0.64 38.96
C ARG A 182 -4.09 1.13 39.76
N ARG A 183 -4.43 0.46 40.86
CA ARG A 183 -5.51 0.92 41.75
C ARG A 183 -5.17 2.25 42.41
N GLN A 184 -3.98 2.36 42.98
CA GLN A 184 -3.53 3.60 43.64
C GLN A 184 -3.40 4.77 42.64
N LEU A 185 -2.91 4.52 41.43
CA LEU A 185 -2.87 5.55 40.38
C LEU A 185 -4.26 5.98 39.92
N ARG A 186 -5.21 5.05 39.81
CA ARG A 186 -6.60 5.39 39.46
C ARG A 186 -7.22 6.36 40.46
N ASP A 187 -6.96 6.16 41.75
CA ASP A 187 -7.45 7.05 42.80
C ASP A 187 -6.78 8.43 42.70
N LEU A 188 -5.44 8.46 42.54
CA LEU A 188 -4.65 9.69 42.45
C LEU A 188 -4.92 10.52 41.19
N LEU A 189 -5.26 9.88 40.06
CA LEU A 189 -5.47 10.51 38.75
C LEU A 189 -6.95 10.66 38.39
N SER A 190 -7.86 10.47 39.34
CA SER A 190 -9.31 10.49 39.09
C SER A 190 -9.82 11.81 38.51
N GLU A 191 -9.34 12.96 39.00
CA GLU A 191 -9.69 14.27 38.45
C GLU A 191 -9.02 14.52 37.09
N VAL A 192 -7.72 14.19 36.95
CA VAL A 192 -6.99 14.27 35.67
C VAL A 192 -7.69 13.47 34.57
N ALA A 193 -8.21 12.29 34.92
CA ALA A 193 -8.96 11.43 34.00
C ALA A 193 -10.31 12.03 33.58
N LYS A 194 -10.96 12.83 34.43
CA LYS A 194 -12.18 13.58 34.07
C LYS A 194 -11.85 14.71 33.12
N ASP A 195 -10.84 15.52 33.47
CA ASP A 195 -10.46 16.72 32.70
C ASP A 195 -10.01 16.36 31.28
N ARG A 196 -9.31 15.22 31.13
CA ARG A 196 -8.84 14.72 29.83
C ARG A 196 -9.83 13.82 29.11
N GLY A 197 -11.02 13.61 29.65
CA GLY A 197 -12.10 12.85 28.99
C GLY A 197 -11.89 11.33 28.94
N PHE A 198 -11.02 10.77 29.79
CA PHE A 198 -10.88 9.32 29.95
C PHE A 198 -12.10 8.69 30.64
N LEU A 199 -12.79 9.45 31.52
CA LEU A 199 -14.09 9.05 32.06
C LEU A 199 -15.20 9.45 31.10
N ARG A 200 -15.60 8.53 30.22
CA ARG A 200 -16.86 8.70 29.45
C ARG A 200 -18.03 8.58 30.43
N ASN A 201 -18.93 9.57 30.42
CA ASN A 201 -20.15 9.66 31.24
C ASN A 201 -21.01 8.37 31.20
N ASN A 202 -20.68 7.34 31.99
CA ASN A 202 -21.54 6.18 32.19
C ASN A 202 -21.45 5.53 33.59
N GLU A 203 -21.01 6.27 34.61
CA GLU A 203 -20.99 5.81 36.01
C GLU A 203 -21.78 6.73 36.98
N LEU A 204 -22.67 7.59 36.46
CA LEU A 204 -23.57 8.43 37.27
C LEU A 204 -24.99 7.83 37.45
N ALA A 205 -25.25 6.61 36.99
CA ALA A 205 -26.60 6.01 37.00
C ALA A 205 -26.86 4.89 38.02
N GLU A 206 -25.86 4.34 38.73
CA GLU A 206 -26.07 3.17 39.63
C GLU A 206 -25.75 3.44 41.12
N GLY A 207 -25.85 4.71 41.56
CA GLY A 207 -25.53 5.10 42.94
C GLY A 207 -26.68 5.65 43.78
N ARG A 208 -27.94 5.49 43.36
CA ARG A 208 -29.13 5.82 44.17
C ARG A 208 -30.28 4.85 43.87
N ALA A 209 -30.30 3.74 44.59
CA ALA A 209 -31.51 2.99 44.93
C ALA A 209 -31.44 2.64 46.41
#